data_AF-A0A7S2HTX1-F1
#
_entry.id   AF-A0A7S2HTX1-F1
#
_cell.length_a   1.000
_cell.length_b   1.000
_cell.length_c   1.000
_cell.angle_alpha   90.00
_cell.angle_beta   90.00
_cell.angle_gamma   90.00
#
_symmetry.space_group_name_H-M   'P 1'
#
loop_
_entity.id
_entity.type
_entity.pdbx_description
1 polymer ?
#
loop_
_entity_poly.entity_id
_entity_poly.type
_entity_poly.pdbx_seq_one_letter_code
_entity_poly.pdbx_strand_id
1 'polypeptide(L)'
;AGLHNLDQLIPMLRQLGARHVGYGVREDHLPYMGKALTRSLRTCLGDSFSRDAEYAWTTTFAFISAMLVEGMRSIQASTRAFEKEDSNESVCSGSTKPEPNEEGTPDQVAK
;
A
#
# COMPACT_ATOMS: atom_id res chain seq x y z
N ALA A 1 -9.13 22.32 -11.20
CA ALA A 1 -9.02 23.07 -9.94
C ALA A 1 -8.36 22.14 -8.91
N GLY A 2 -7.17 22.45 -8.41
CA GLY A 2 -6.47 21.54 -7.48
C GLY A 2 -5.48 22.28 -6.57
N LEU A 3 -4.50 22.98 -7.15
CA LEU A 3 -3.50 23.74 -6.38
C LEU A 3 -4.09 24.88 -5.53
N HIS A 4 -5.27 25.39 -5.89
CA HIS A 4 -5.97 26.45 -5.14
C HIS A 4 -6.83 25.92 -3.98
N ASN A 5 -6.98 24.60 -3.83
CA ASN A 5 -7.75 23.98 -2.75
C ASN A 5 -7.00 22.77 -2.17
N LEU A 6 -6.04 23.06 -1.29
CA LEU A 6 -5.17 22.04 -0.71
C LEU A 6 -5.92 21.05 0.20
N ASP A 7 -6.99 21.50 0.85
CA ASP A 7 -7.79 20.67 1.76
C ASP A 7 -8.47 19.51 1.02
N GLN A 8 -8.87 19.73 -0.24
CA GLN A 8 -9.41 18.67 -1.08
C GLN A 8 -8.32 17.85 -1.78
N LEU A 9 -7.18 18.47 -2.11
CA LEU A 9 -6.11 17.82 -2.83
C LEU A 9 -5.36 16.79 -1.97
N ILE A 10 -5.08 17.12 -0.70
CA ILE A 10 -4.30 16.27 0.20
C ILE A 10 -4.93 14.87 0.37
N PRO A 11 -6.23 14.72 0.68
CA PRO A 11 -6.87 13.40 0.77
C PRO A 11 -6.78 12.61 -0.54
N MET A 12 -6.95 13.27 -1.69
CA MET A 12 -6.84 12.62 -2.99
C MET A 12 -5.42 12.09 -3.25
N LEU A 13 -4.39 12.86 -2.90
CA LEU A 13 -2.99 12.44 -3.04
C LEU A 13 -2.65 11.25 -2.15
N ARG A 14 -3.17 11.20 -0.92
CA ARG A 14 -3.00 10.04 -0.02
C ARG A 14 -3.69 8.80 -0.58
N GLN A 15 -4.93 8.91 -1.04
CA GLN A 15 -5.63 7.81 -1.71
C GLN A 15 -4.90 7.34 -2.98
N LEU A 16 -4.30 8.27 -3.72
CA LEU A 16 -3.46 7.94 -4.86
C LEU A 16 -2.24 7.13 -4.40
N GLY A 17 -1.55 7.55 -3.34
CA GLY A 17 -0.40 6.84 -2.77
C GLY A 17 -0.75 5.42 -2.33
N ALA A 18 -1.87 5.24 -1.64
CA ALA A 18 -2.39 3.93 -1.26
C ALA A 18 -2.52 2.98 -2.46
N ARG A 19 -3.08 3.44 -3.58
CA ARG A 19 -3.21 2.63 -4.81
C ARG A 19 -1.85 2.30 -5.45
N HIS A 20 -0.85 3.17 -5.33
CA HIS A 20 0.48 2.97 -5.91
C HIS A 20 1.23 1.78 -5.28
N VAL A 21 0.90 1.41 -4.04
CA VAL A 21 1.41 0.16 -3.43
C VAL A 21 0.99 -1.05 -4.27
N GLY A 22 -0.27 -1.10 -4.73
CA GLY A 22 -0.78 -2.17 -5.58
C GLY A 22 -0.15 -2.24 -6.97
N TYR A 23 0.49 -1.15 -7.43
CA TYR A 23 1.25 -1.12 -8.68
C TYR A 23 2.72 -1.53 -8.51
N GLY A 24 3.15 -1.87 -7.29
CA GLY A 24 4.54 -2.20 -6.98
C GLY A 24 5.47 -0.99 -6.86
N VAL A 25 4.91 0.22 -6.70
CA VAL A 25 5.71 1.42 -6.46
C VAL A 25 6.19 1.42 -5.01
N ARG A 26 7.50 1.64 -4.83
CA ARG A 26 8.12 1.80 -3.51
C ARG A 26 8.46 3.26 -3.27
N GLU A 27 8.54 3.64 -1.99
CA GLU A 27 8.93 4.99 -1.57
C GLU A 27 10.25 5.44 -2.23
N ASP A 28 11.22 4.52 -2.33
CA ASP A 28 12.52 4.76 -2.93
C ASP A 28 12.47 5.14 -4.42
N HIS A 29 11.37 4.88 -5.12
CA HIS A 29 11.24 5.23 -6.53
C HIS A 29 10.97 6.72 -6.74
N LEU A 30 10.33 7.40 -5.78
CA LEU A 30 9.90 8.79 -5.95
C LEU A 30 11.07 9.78 -6.14
N PRO A 31 12.21 9.67 -5.41
CA PRO A 31 13.37 10.53 -5.66
C PRO A 31 13.93 10.40 -7.08
N TYR A 32 13.94 9.19 -7.66
CA TYR A 32 14.39 8.99 -9.03
C TYR A 32 13.42 9.61 -10.03
N MET A 33 12.12 9.48 -9.79
CA MET A 33 11.08 10.11 -10.61
C MET A 33 11.18 11.64 -10.58
N GLY A 34 11.43 12.24 -9.41
CA GLY A 34 11.63 13.69 -9.30
C GLY A 34 12.84 14.18 -10.09
N LYS A 35 13.96 13.47 -10.03
CA LYS A 35 15.16 13.79 -10.83
C LYS A 35 14.89 13.66 -12.33
N ALA A 36 14.18 12.60 -12.74
CA ALA A 36 13.80 12.39 -14.14
C ALA A 36 12.87 13.51 -14.64
N LEU A 37 11.86 13.90 -13.85
CA LEU A 37 10.94 14.98 -14.19
C LEU A 37 11.69 16.31 -14.39
N THR A 38 12.52 16.71 -13.44
CA THR A 38 13.30 17.96 -13.55
C THR A 38 14.25 17.92 -14.75
N ARG A 39 14.89 16.78 -15.03
CA ARG A 39 15.75 16.61 -16.21
C ARG A 39 14.97 16.73 -17.51
N SER A 40 13.79 16.11 -17.58
CA SER A 40 12.91 16.20 -18.76
C SER A 40 12.43 17.63 -18.98
N LEU A 41 12.00 18.34 -17.93
CA LEU A 41 11.60 19.75 -18.03
C LEU A 41 12.75 20.62 -18.55
N ARG A 42 13.95 20.47 -17.98
CA ARG A 42 15.14 21.19 -18.47
C ARG A 42 15.44 20.88 -19.94
N THR A 43 15.27 19.63 -20.36
CA THR A 43 15.52 19.22 -21.75
C THR A 43 14.50 19.82 -22.71
N CYS A 44 13.21 19.85 -22.33
CA CYS A 44 12.14 20.37 -23.19
C CYS A 44 12.12 21.91 -23.28
N LEU A 45 12.43 22.60 -22.19
CA LEU A 45 12.30 24.06 -22.08
C LEU A 45 13.61 24.81 -22.28
N GLY A 46 14.77 24.13 -22.15
CA GLY A 46 16.09 24.75 -22.29
C GLY A 46 16.24 25.99 -21.41
N ASP A 47 16.64 27.10 -22.03
CA ASP A 47 16.86 28.39 -21.35
C ASP A 47 15.58 29.01 -20.77
N SER A 48 14.40 28.56 -21.20
CA SER A 48 13.12 29.00 -20.62
C SER A 48 12.84 28.34 -19.26
N PHE A 49 13.58 27.29 -18.88
CA PHE A 49 13.48 26.67 -17.56
C PHE A 49 14.31 27.46 -16.55
N SER A 50 13.73 28.56 -16.06
CA SER A 50 14.38 29.42 -15.07
C SER A 50 14.65 28.69 -13.75
N ARG A 51 15.57 29.23 -12.95
CA ARG A 51 15.85 28.71 -11.59
C ARG A 51 14.61 28.74 -10.70
N ASP A 52 13.78 29.76 -10.83
CA ASP A 52 12.53 29.89 -10.07
C ASP A 52 11.52 28.82 -10.49
N ALA A 53 11.42 28.52 -11.79
CA ALA A 53 10.59 27.43 -12.28
C ALA A 53 11.09 26.07 -11.78
N GLU A 54 12.40 25.82 -11.83
CA GLU A 54 12.99 24.60 -11.29
C GLU A 54 12.71 24.43 -9.80
N TYR A 55 12.87 25.50 -9.02
CA TYR A 55 12.55 25.50 -7.60
C TYR A 55 11.07 25.23 -7.33
N ALA A 56 10.17 25.88 -8.09
CA ALA A 56 8.73 25.68 -7.96
C ALA A 56 8.32 24.23 -8.28
N TRP A 57 8.86 23.65 -9.36
CA TRP A 57 8.57 22.28 -9.76
C TRP A 57 9.12 21.25 -8.77
N THR A 58 10.35 21.43 -8.29
CA THR A 58 10.96 20.52 -7.30
C THR A 58 10.23 20.58 -5.96
N THR A 59 9.84 21.77 -5.51
CA THR A 59 9.04 21.96 -4.28
C THR A 59 7.67 21.32 -4.41
N THR A 60 6.98 21.53 -5.54
CA THR A 60 5.67 20.95 -5.81
C THR A 60 5.73 19.43 -5.84
N PHE A 61 6.74 18.86 -6.52
CA PHE A 61 6.92 17.42 -6.58
C PHE A 61 7.25 16.81 -5.20
N ALA A 62 8.06 17.49 -4.40
CA ALA A 62 8.38 17.06 -3.03
C ALA A 62 7.12 17.00 -2.15
N PHE A 63 6.26 18.03 -2.22
CA PHE A 63 4.98 18.05 -1.52
C PHE A 63 4.07 16.87 -1.93
N ILE A 64 3.91 16.66 -3.25
CA ILE A 64 3.11 15.54 -3.78
C ILE A 64 3.69 14.20 -3.31
N SER A 65 5.00 14.03 -3.40
CA SER A 65 5.70 12.81 -2.99
C SER A 65 5.49 12.51 -1.51
N ALA A 66 5.54 13.52 -0.65
CA ALA A 66 5.28 13.35 0.78
C ALA A 66 3.86 12.82 1.04
N MET A 67 2.85 13.34 0.34
CA MET A 67 1.47 12.87 0.48
C MET A 67 1.25 11.46 -0.09
N LEU A 68 1.94 11.12 -1.18
CA LEU A 68 1.95 9.76 -1.72
C LEU A 68 2.56 8.76 -0.73
N VAL A 69 3.71 9.12 -0.13
CA VAL A 69 4.39 8.30 0.89
C VAL A 69 3.50 8.08 2.09
N GLU A 70 2.85 9.13 2.59
CA GLU A 70 1.88 9.00 3.69
C GLU A 70 0.76 8.00 3.34
N GLY A 71 0.20 8.11 2.13
CA GLY A 71 -0.77 7.15 1.60
C GLY A 71 -0.24 5.72 1.55
N MET A 72 0.96 5.52 0.99
CA MET A 72 1.60 4.21 0.88
C MET A 72 1.82 3.56 2.26
N ARG A 73 2.32 4.33 3.23
CA ARG A 73 2.58 3.85 4.59
C ARG A 73 1.31 3.44 5.32
N SER A 74 0.22 4.19 5.16
CA SER A 74 -1.05 3.87 5.81
C SER A 74 -1.59 2.48 5.41
N ILE A 75 -1.48 2.11 4.13
CA ILE A 75 -1.87 0.78 3.64
C ILE A 75 -0.90 -0.28 4.13
N GLN A 76 0.41 -0.06 4.02
CA GLN A 76 1.41 -1.02 4.48
C GLN A 76 1.30 -1.31 5.99
N ALA A 77 1.02 -0.28 6.80
CA ALA A 77 0.76 -0.43 8.22
C ALA A 77 -0.50 -1.27 8.49
N SER A 78 -1.57 -1.03 7.73
CA SER A 78 -2.82 -1.79 7.81
C SER A 78 -2.62 -3.26 7.41
N THR A 79 -1.89 -3.51 6.31
CA THR A 79 -1.54 -4.87 5.86
C THR A 79 -0.71 -5.61 6.90
N ARG A 80 0.34 -4.96 7.44
CA ARG A 80 1.18 -5.55 8.49
C ARG A 80 0.40 -5.82 9.78
N ALA A 81 -0.58 -4.99 10.13
CA ALA A 81 -1.42 -5.20 11.31
C ALA A 81 -2.30 -6.45 11.13
N PHE A 82 -2.91 -6.61 9.96
CA PHE A 82 -3.69 -7.80 9.61
C PHE A 82 -2.86 -9.09 9.69
N GLU A 83 -1.65 -9.08 9.14
CA GLU A 83 -0.72 -10.23 9.21
C GLU A 83 -0.29 -10.58 10.65
N LYS A 84 -0.16 -9.57 11.53
CA LYS A 84 0.20 -9.78 12.93
C LYS A 84 -0.93 -10.37 13.78
N GLU A 85 -2.16 -10.11 13.41
CA GLU A 85 -3.33 -10.65 14.10
C GLU A 85 -3.50 -12.14 13.76
N ASP A 86 -3.38 -12.49 12.47
CA ASP A 86 -3.45 -13.87 11.98
C ASP A 86 -2.29 -14.76 12.50
N SER A 87 -1.13 -14.16 12.77
CA SER A 87 0.03 -14.87 13.33
C SER A 87 0.05 -14.97 14.87
N ASN A 88 -0.82 -14.23 15.58
CA ASN A 88 -0.95 -14.37 17.05
C ASN A 88 -1.90 -15.51 17.46
N GLU A 89 -2.71 -16.03 16.52
CA GLU A 89 -3.68 -17.12 16.74
C GLU A 89 -3.14 -18.50 16.29
N SER A 90 -1.83 -18.65 16.05
CA SER A 90 -1.22 -19.93 15.62
C SER A 90 -0.44 -20.66 16.72
N VAL A 91 -0.68 -20.35 18.00
CA VAL A 91 -0.10 -21.11 19.12
C VAL A 91 -1.20 -21.60 20.06
N CYS A 92 -1.79 -22.74 19.70
CA CYS A 92 -2.14 -23.81 20.62
C CYS A 92 -2.15 -25.15 19.86
N SER A 93 -1.21 -26.00 20.25
CA SER A 93 -0.83 -27.25 19.61
C SER A 93 -1.82 -28.38 19.86
N GLY A 94 -2.10 -29.14 18.80
CA GLY A 94 -2.00 -30.60 18.79
C GLY A 94 -3.03 -31.42 19.58
N SER A 95 -3.81 -32.23 18.84
CA SER A 95 -4.15 -33.57 19.30
C SER A 95 -4.29 -34.53 18.12
N THR A 96 -3.41 -35.52 18.13
CA THR A 96 -3.40 -36.72 17.29
C THR A 96 -4.52 -37.68 17.66
N LYS A 97 -5.18 -38.29 16.66
CA LYS A 97 -5.25 -39.75 16.38
C LYS A 97 -6.59 -40.14 15.66
N PRO A 98 -6.61 -41.12 14.73
CA PRO A 98 -7.76 -41.43 13.87
C PRO A 98 -8.63 -42.62 14.34
N GLU A 99 -9.72 -42.84 13.58
CA GLU A 99 -10.65 -44.01 13.47
C GLU A 99 -11.86 -44.09 14.43
N PRO A 100 -13.09 -44.32 13.91
CA PRO A 100 -14.22 -44.84 14.66
C PRO A 100 -14.53 -46.30 14.28
N ASN A 101 -14.42 -47.24 15.22
CA ASN A 101 -15.00 -48.57 15.09
C ASN A 101 -15.65 -49.07 16.39
N GLU A 102 -16.73 -49.85 16.17
CA GLU A 102 -17.46 -50.72 17.11
C GLU A 102 -18.33 -50.00 18.18
N GLU A 103 -19.56 -50.38 18.49
CA GLU A 103 -20.45 -51.49 18.11
C GLU A 103 -21.81 -51.20 18.76
N GLY A 104 -22.91 -51.71 18.21
CA GLY A 104 -24.22 -51.51 18.82
C GLY A 104 -25.35 -52.22 18.10
N THR A 105 -25.25 -53.54 17.95
CA THR A 105 -26.39 -54.41 17.65
C THR A 105 -27.46 -54.25 18.72
N PRO A 106 -28.74 -54.26 18.33
CA PRO A 106 -29.63 -55.21 18.98
C PRO A 106 -30.38 -56.07 17.98
N ASP A 107 -30.33 -57.36 18.33
CA ASP A 107 -31.18 -58.46 17.91
C ASP A 107 -32.68 -58.10 17.99
N GLN A 108 -33.50 -58.84 17.23
CA GLN A 108 -34.89 -59.25 17.47
C GLN A 108 -35.76 -59.24 16.19
N VAL A 109 -35.85 -60.44 15.58
CA VAL A 109 -37.08 -61.22 15.32
C VAL A 109 -38.34 -60.47 14.87
N ALA A 110 -38.86 -60.79 13.67
CA ALA A 110 -40.17 -61.42 13.50
C ALA A 110 -40.62 -61.57 12.02
N LYS A 111 -40.94 -62.83 11.68
CA LYS A 111 -41.84 -63.34 10.63
C LYS A 111 -41.37 -63.38 9.18
#